data_AF-A0AAR5Q4Y5-F1
#
_entry.id   AF-A0AAR5Q4Y5-F1
#
_cell.length_a   1.000
_cell.length_b   1.000
_cell.length_c   1.000
_cell.angle_alpha   90.00
_cell.angle_beta   90.00
_cell.angle_gamma   90.00
#
_symmetry.space_group_name_H-M   'P 1'
#
loop_
_entity.id
_entity.type
_entity.pdbx_description
1 polymer ?
#
loop_
_entity_poly.entity_id
_entity_poly.type
_entity_poly.pdbx_seq_one_letter_code
_entity_poly.pdbx_strand_id
1 'polypeptide(L)'
;MLHRFSSLVGTLNRNQPETEVKRRRLKPLIDEVAKGSTVITNERYHQRSVAGRSPCVLELSMTVRMTTGTTKVNRWILKAIQENPKAPMTTRYDVHTRMTKEIAICSKLFDAIGDYQKRVGIETTYFNSLFPHMVATRLNLTPTRSRPDRYCVIIYDDLDPLGYHFENACTGFDLPTAELLVKNLAFMHAIPIAMRLKNIFQFKESVMHMLNEVPDGTDIKDHYKQIYRDMRLGLDNQPELEPHMEKIQAWIELSQKFSWTSKVYDTLDWFTICHPRYSIRNIMVKRNEDGMPTESKILEPHRLEFNTGVKDLVYFMCTSIGTALLRDHFDDIIDVYHDHFITILLQHNVEIEQIERFSKEKLMNELNAMAPYTLADILYTLRTIICDGFDAKGEPILDRDYRVKFKDIILLFIAKQWITEIPTDPRPPGGPQPPGEPPRQGDPQGAAEIQIEGAQQALAQLLIGGDLLAPDQLQIHGEQQGAAALQLEDDPLPSCSEMQSFSEYPPTLCSPSTRSFI
;
A
#
# COMPACT_ATOMS: atom_id res chain seq x y z
N MET A 1 21.98 -60.27 -38.79
CA MET A 1 22.80 -59.94 -37.61
C MET A 1 23.61 -58.69 -37.94
N LEU A 2 23.61 -57.58 -37.22
CA LEU A 2 22.99 -57.17 -35.96
C LEU A 2 23.02 -55.63 -35.95
N HIS A 3 21.95 -55.04 -35.42
CA HIS A 3 21.69 -53.62 -35.17
C HIS A 3 22.72 -52.90 -34.28
N ARG A 4 22.79 -51.56 -34.40
CA ARG A 4 22.63 -50.51 -33.35
C ARG A 4 22.96 -49.11 -33.92
N PHE A 5 21.98 -48.23 -34.19
CA PHE A 5 21.32 -47.24 -33.32
C PHE A 5 22.23 -46.11 -32.78
N SER A 6 21.96 -44.87 -33.24
CA SER A 6 22.12 -43.60 -32.51
C SER A 6 21.43 -42.49 -33.33
N SER A 7 20.10 -42.34 -33.18
CA SER A 7 19.43 -41.19 -32.55
C SER A 7 19.77 -39.81 -33.13
N LEU A 8 19.04 -39.41 -34.19
CA LEU A 8 18.77 -38.00 -34.47
C LEU A 8 17.79 -37.47 -33.41
N VAL A 9 18.32 -37.04 -32.27
CA VAL A 9 17.64 -36.06 -31.42
C VAL A 9 17.94 -34.70 -32.03
N GLY A 10 16.90 -34.06 -32.55
CA GLY A 10 16.95 -32.69 -33.04
C GLY A 10 17.64 -31.79 -32.03
N THR A 11 18.66 -31.10 -32.54
CA THR A 11 19.51 -30.12 -31.87
C THR A 11 18.68 -29.14 -31.04
N LEU A 12 18.77 -29.29 -29.71
CA LEU A 12 18.39 -28.26 -28.75
C LEU A 12 19.21 -27.01 -29.06
N ASN A 13 18.50 -26.01 -29.59
CA ASN A 13 19.01 -24.69 -29.94
C ASN A 13 19.47 -23.99 -28.65
N ARG A 14 20.74 -24.20 -28.25
CA ARG A 14 21.34 -23.73 -26.98
C ARG A 14 21.55 -22.21 -26.90
N ASN A 15 21.12 -21.44 -27.90
CA ASN A 15 21.41 -20.01 -28.02
C ASN A 15 20.16 -19.09 -28.04
N GLN A 16 18.96 -19.59 -27.72
CA GLN A 16 17.86 -18.68 -27.39
C GLN A 16 17.98 -18.26 -25.92
N PRO A 17 17.91 -16.96 -25.60
CA PRO A 17 17.84 -16.52 -24.21
C PRO A 17 16.69 -17.26 -23.52
N GLU A 18 16.98 -17.87 -22.38
CA GLU A 18 15.99 -18.58 -21.59
C GLU A 18 14.83 -17.61 -21.27
N THR A 19 13.61 -18.00 -21.59
CA THR A 19 12.44 -17.14 -21.38
C THR A 19 12.19 -16.90 -19.89
N GLU A 20 11.57 -15.79 -19.50
CA GLU A 20 11.34 -15.48 -18.08
C GLU A 20 10.39 -16.50 -17.44
N VAL A 21 9.43 -17.05 -18.20
CA VAL A 21 8.61 -18.18 -17.75
C VAL A 21 9.46 -19.39 -17.36
N LYS A 22 10.44 -19.76 -18.19
CA LYS A 22 11.33 -20.91 -17.91
C LYS A 22 12.27 -20.60 -16.76
N ARG A 23 12.97 -19.46 -16.84
CA ARG A 23 13.93 -18.97 -15.83
C ARG A 23 13.33 -18.94 -14.43
N ARG A 24 12.08 -18.46 -14.31
CA ARG A 24 11.36 -18.34 -13.04
C ARG A 24 10.43 -19.51 -12.75
N ARG A 25 10.40 -20.55 -13.59
CA ARG A 25 9.53 -21.73 -13.43
C ARG A 25 8.06 -21.35 -13.21
N LEU A 26 7.51 -20.48 -14.04
CA LEU A 26 6.13 -19.96 -13.88
C LEU A 26 5.06 -20.91 -14.40
N LYS A 27 5.44 -21.95 -15.15
CA LYS A 27 4.49 -22.89 -15.78
C LYS A 27 3.44 -23.46 -14.81
N PRO A 28 3.78 -23.92 -13.59
CA PRO A 28 2.77 -24.41 -12.65
C PRO A 28 1.75 -23.34 -12.24
N LEU A 29 2.20 -22.11 -11.98
CA LEU A 29 1.31 -20.99 -11.64
C LEU A 29 0.40 -20.63 -12.82
N ILE A 30 0.93 -20.66 -14.05
CA ILE A 30 0.14 -20.40 -15.26
C ILE A 30 -0.94 -21.48 -15.45
N ASP A 31 -0.60 -22.74 -15.21
CA ASP A 31 -1.56 -23.86 -15.31
C ASP A 31 -2.64 -23.78 -14.23
N GLU A 32 -2.27 -23.37 -13.01
CA GLU A 32 -3.21 -23.12 -11.91
C GLU A 32 -4.20 -22.01 -12.25
N VAL A 33 -3.70 -20.86 -12.71
CA VAL A 33 -4.53 -19.72 -13.14
C VAL A 33 -5.44 -20.10 -14.31
N ALA A 34 -4.93 -20.87 -15.27
CA ALA A 34 -5.70 -21.36 -16.41
C ALA A 34 -6.67 -22.50 -16.05
N LYS A 35 -6.61 -23.04 -14.83
CA LYS A 35 -7.34 -24.23 -14.37
C LYS A 35 -7.17 -25.43 -15.31
N GLY A 36 -5.95 -25.63 -15.83
CA GLY A 36 -5.67 -26.68 -16.79
C GLY A 36 -4.26 -26.62 -17.37
N SER A 37 -3.88 -27.66 -18.11
CA SER A 37 -2.57 -27.68 -18.76
C SER A 37 -2.52 -26.70 -19.93
N THR A 38 -1.45 -25.92 -19.98
CA THR A 38 -1.25 -24.90 -21.02
C THR A 38 -0.03 -25.17 -21.89
N VAL A 39 -0.05 -24.62 -23.10
CA VAL A 39 1.11 -24.49 -23.98
C VAL A 39 1.34 -23.01 -24.24
N ILE A 40 2.54 -22.53 -23.89
CA ILE A 40 2.93 -21.14 -24.11
C ILE A 40 3.53 -21.04 -25.51
N THR A 41 2.85 -20.34 -26.41
CA THR A 41 3.23 -20.28 -27.82
C THR A 41 4.02 -19.03 -28.16
N ASN A 42 3.90 -17.98 -27.34
CA ASN A 42 4.64 -16.74 -27.49
C ASN A 42 4.86 -16.09 -26.12
N GLU A 43 6.02 -15.45 -25.94
CA GLU A 43 6.39 -14.75 -24.72
C GLU A 43 7.20 -13.50 -25.09
N ARG A 44 6.81 -12.36 -24.52
CA ARG A 44 7.56 -11.12 -24.57
C ARG A 44 7.56 -10.51 -23.18
N TYR A 45 8.70 -9.96 -22.76
CA TYR A 45 8.77 -9.24 -21.51
C TYR A 45 9.51 -7.92 -21.68
N HIS A 46 9.17 -6.96 -20.84
CA HIS A 46 9.86 -5.68 -20.73
C HIS A 46 10.14 -5.39 -19.26
N GLN A 47 11.39 -5.06 -18.95
CA GLN A 47 11.78 -4.75 -17.58
C GLN A 47 11.41 -3.29 -17.25
N ARG A 48 10.54 -3.11 -16.25
CA ARG A 48 10.05 -1.79 -15.80
C ARG A 48 10.91 -1.19 -14.68
N SER A 49 11.54 -2.04 -13.84
CA SER A 49 12.47 -1.60 -12.79
C SER A 49 13.89 -1.39 -13.30
N VAL A 50 14.69 -0.56 -12.63
CA VAL A 50 16.12 -0.40 -12.92
C VAL A 50 16.86 -1.75 -12.96
N ALA A 51 17.77 -1.92 -13.92
CA ALA A 51 18.56 -3.14 -14.09
C ALA A 51 19.30 -3.53 -12.80
N GLY A 52 19.18 -4.79 -12.37
CA GLY A 52 19.82 -5.30 -11.15
C GLY A 52 19.14 -4.94 -9.83
N ARG A 53 18.03 -4.17 -9.84
CA ARG A 53 17.21 -3.90 -8.65
C ARG A 53 16.43 -5.15 -8.24
N SER A 54 16.29 -5.36 -6.93
CA SER A 54 15.51 -6.45 -6.33
C SER A 54 14.49 -5.85 -5.35
N PRO A 55 13.20 -6.25 -5.39
CA PRO A 55 12.63 -7.11 -6.43
C PRO A 55 12.65 -6.40 -7.79
N CYS A 56 12.78 -7.18 -8.86
CA CYS A 56 12.62 -6.66 -10.22
C CYS A 56 11.14 -6.66 -10.60
N VAL A 57 10.73 -5.65 -11.38
CA VAL A 57 9.38 -5.52 -11.93
C VAL A 57 9.45 -5.69 -13.44
N LEU A 58 8.71 -6.67 -13.96
CA LEU A 58 8.66 -7.03 -15.37
C LEU A 58 7.23 -6.99 -15.86
N GLU A 59 7.00 -6.36 -17.01
CA GLU A 59 5.79 -6.57 -17.79
C GLU A 59 5.97 -7.84 -18.62
N LEU A 60 5.04 -8.79 -18.51
CA LEU A 60 5.05 -10.05 -19.23
C LEU A 60 3.79 -10.18 -20.07
N SER A 61 3.97 -10.23 -21.39
CA SER A 61 2.93 -10.56 -22.36
C SER A 61 3.14 -11.98 -22.85
N MET A 62 2.14 -12.85 -22.68
CA MET A 62 2.22 -14.24 -23.12
C MET A 62 0.96 -14.68 -23.85
N THR A 63 1.13 -15.55 -24.85
CA THR A 63 0.02 -16.24 -25.51
C THR A 63 -0.02 -17.67 -25.01
N VAL A 64 -1.15 -18.02 -24.40
CA VAL A 64 -1.38 -19.31 -23.75
C VAL A 64 -2.46 -20.05 -24.51
N ARG A 65 -2.13 -21.23 -25.03
CA ARG A 65 -3.09 -22.18 -25.61
C ARG A 65 -3.47 -23.22 -24.57
N MET A 66 -4.75 -23.28 -24.24
CA MET A 66 -5.31 -24.32 -23.37
C MET A 66 -5.42 -25.64 -24.14
N THR A 67 -5.38 -26.78 -23.43
CA THR A 67 -5.62 -28.11 -24.03
C THR A 67 -6.99 -28.24 -24.69
N THR A 68 -7.97 -27.43 -24.27
CA THR A 68 -9.30 -27.31 -24.87
C THR A 68 -9.30 -26.62 -26.24
N GLY A 69 -8.15 -26.11 -26.72
CA GLY A 69 -7.98 -25.43 -28.00
C GLY A 69 -8.11 -23.91 -27.95
N THR A 70 -8.68 -23.34 -26.88
CA THR A 70 -8.78 -21.88 -26.70
C THR A 70 -7.41 -21.24 -26.49
N THR A 71 -7.20 -20.10 -27.13
CA THR A 71 -5.98 -19.29 -26.98
C THR A 71 -6.32 -17.97 -26.29
N LYS A 72 -5.55 -17.60 -25.27
CA LYS A 72 -5.69 -16.33 -24.55
C LYS A 72 -4.36 -15.57 -24.54
N VAL A 73 -4.43 -14.24 -24.62
CA VAL A 73 -3.29 -13.36 -24.40
C VAL A 73 -3.40 -12.80 -23.00
N ASN A 74 -2.39 -13.05 -22.17
CA ASN A 74 -2.31 -12.52 -20.82
C ASN A 74 -1.24 -11.43 -20.77
N ARG A 75 -1.57 -10.31 -20.12
CA ARG A 75 -0.64 -9.23 -19.79
C ARG A 75 -0.56 -9.11 -18.27
N TRP A 76 0.62 -9.37 -17.72
CA TRP A 76 0.85 -9.39 -16.29
C TRP A 76 2.03 -8.53 -15.88
N ILE A 77 1.98 -8.02 -14.66
CA ILE A 77 3.12 -7.42 -13.97
C ILE A 77 3.69 -8.44 -12.99
N LEU A 78 4.96 -8.78 -13.18
CA LEU A 78 5.71 -9.70 -12.34
C LEU A 78 6.63 -8.91 -11.42
N LYS A 79 6.38 -9.00 -10.12
CA LYS A 79 7.32 -8.56 -9.09
C LYS A 79 8.06 -9.78 -8.57
N ALA A 80 9.37 -9.85 -8.80
CA ALA A 80 10.11 -11.08 -8.54
C ALA A 80 11.48 -10.81 -7.91
N ILE A 81 11.94 -11.72 -7.06
CA ILE A 81 13.27 -11.60 -6.46
C ILE A 81 14.33 -11.78 -7.56
N GLN A 82 15.32 -10.90 -7.52
CA GLN A 82 16.56 -11.04 -8.28
C GLN A 82 17.72 -11.15 -7.29
N GLU A 83 18.49 -12.23 -7.40
CA GLU A 83 19.69 -12.40 -6.57
C GLU A 83 20.72 -11.34 -6.95
N ASN A 84 21.08 -10.49 -6.00
CA ASN A 84 22.22 -9.61 -6.09
C ASN A 84 23.21 -9.98 -4.97
N PRO A 85 24.22 -10.83 -5.25
CA PRO A 85 25.19 -11.26 -4.25
C PRO A 85 26.00 -10.11 -3.66
N LYS A 86 26.10 -8.97 -4.37
CA LYS A 86 26.83 -7.78 -3.92
C LYS A 86 26.00 -6.87 -3.02
N ALA A 87 24.68 -7.06 -2.95
CA ALA A 87 23.83 -6.26 -2.07
C ALA A 87 24.10 -6.61 -0.60
N PRO A 88 24.08 -5.63 0.32
CA PRO A 88 24.18 -5.88 1.75
C PRO A 88 23.15 -6.91 2.23
N MET A 89 23.51 -7.69 3.25
CA MET A 89 22.61 -8.72 3.81
C MET A 89 21.29 -8.11 4.28
N THR A 90 21.33 -6.92 4.89
CA THR A 90 20.14 -6.21 5.39
C THR A 90 19.20 -5.84 4.24
N THR A 91 19.71 -5.25 3.15
CA THR A 91 18.91 -4.96 1.95
C THR A 91 18.24 -6.21 1.36
N ARG A 92 18.95 -7.34 1.35
CA ARG A 92 18.37 -8.61 0.88
C ARG A 92 17.26 -9.09 1.81
N TYR A 93 17.46 -8.96 3.12
CA TYR A 93 16.45 -9.29 4.13
C TYR A 93 15.20 -8.42 4.01
N ASP A 94 15.36 -7.12 3.76
CA ASP A 94 14.24 -6.18 3.57
C ASP A 94 13.41 -6.55 2.35
N VAL A 95 14.06 -6.85 1.22
CA VAL A 95 13.38 -7.31 0.00
C VAL A 95 12.56 -8.57 0.29
N HIS A 96 13.13 -9.54 0.99
CA HIS A 96 12.42 -10.76 1.37
C HIS A 96 11.23 -10.45 2.30
N THR A 97 11.41 -9.57 3.27
CA THR A 97 10.37 -9.18 4.22
C THR A 97 9.22 -8.47 3.51
N ARG A 98 9.51 -7.50 2.62
CA ARG A 98 8.51 -6.79 1.81
C ARG A 98 7.74 -7.75 0.90
N MET A 99 8.42 -8.66 0.20
CA MET A 99 7.77 -9.67 -0.64
C MET A 99 6.85 -10.59 0.18
N THR A 100 7.31 -11.05 1.34
CA THR A 100 6.51 -11.90 2.24
C THR A 100 5.28 -11.17 2.75
N LYS A 101 5.44 -9.90 3.17
CA LYS A 101 4.37 -9.05 3.64
C LYS A 101 3.34 -8.78 2.54
N GLU A 102 3.77 -8.45 1.32
CA GLU A 102 2.86 -8.21 0.19
C GLU A 102 1.98 -9.43 -0.10
N ILE A 103 2.59 -10.62 -0.12
CA ILE A 103 1.87 -11.88 -0.33
C ILE A 103 0.86 -12.09 0.78
N ALA A 104 1.24 -11.93 2.04
CA ALA A 104 0.35 -12.12 3.18
C ALA A 104 -0.82 -11.12 3.17
N ILE A 105 -0.56 -9.86 2.82
CA ILE A 105 -1.60 -8.84 2.70
C ILE A 105 -2.60 -9.22 1.61
N CYS A 106 -2.11 -9.52 0.41
CA CYS A 106 -2.96 -9.79 -0.73
C CYS A 106 -3.73 -11.13 -0.62
N SER A 107 -3.16 -12.16 0.02
CA SER A 107 -3.79 -13.49 0.10
C SER A 107 -4.44 -13.84 1.44
N LYS A 108 -4.28 -13.01 2.48
CA LYS A 108 -4.87 -13.29 3.80
C LYS A 108 -5.59 -12.08 4.37
N LEU A 109 -4.94 -10.92 4.40
CA LEU A 109 -5.56 -9.71 4.97
C LEU A 109 -6.80 -9.30 4.17
N PHE A 110 -6.68 -9.26 2.84
CA PHE A 110 -7.79 -8.91 1.95
C PHE A 110 -8.95 -9.89 2.09
N ASP A 111 -8.67 -11.19 2.18
CA ASP A 111 -9.69 -12.21 2.39
C ASP A 111 -10.36 -12.08 3.76
N ALA A 112 -9.60 -11.82 4.82
CA ALA A 112 -10.14 -11.63 6.17
C ALA A 112 -11.12 -10.44 6.24
N ILE A 113 -10.76 -9.32 5.60
CA ILE A 113 -11.64 -8.14 5.51
C ILE A 113 -12.83 -8.42 4.60
N GLY A 114 -12.61 -9.08 3.46
CA GLY A 114 -13.68 -9.45 2.53
C GLY A 114 -14.72 -10.38 3.17
N ASP A 115 -14.27 -11.36 3.95
CA ASP A 115 -15.16 -12.26 4.69
C ASP A 115 -15.90 -11.53 5.81
N TYR A 116 -15.27 -10.53 6.45
CA TYR A 116 -15.98 -9.63 7.36
C TYR A 116 -17.08 -8.84 6.63
N GLN A 117 -16.77 -8.25 5.47
CA GLN A 117 -17.74 -7.52 4.66
C GLN A 117 -18.93 -8.38 4.27
N LYS A 118 -18.70 -9.62 3.81
CA LYS A 118 -19.77 -10.59 3.52
C LYS A 118 -20.66 -10.87 4.73
N ARG A 119 -20.07 -11.09 5.91
CA ARG A 119 -20.82 -11.35 7.15
C ARG A 119 -21.70 -10.17 7.58
N VAL A 120 -21.31 -8.94 7.24
CA VAL A 120 -22.08 -7.73 7.52
C VAL A 120 -23.16 -7.46 6.44
N GLY A 121 -23.14 -8.21 5.33
CA GLY A 121 -24.11 -8.08 4.24
C GLY A 121 -23.67 -7.11 3.12
N ILE A 122 -22.38 -6.81 3.00
CA ILE A 122 -21.85 -6.01 1.89
C ILE A 122 -21.64 -6.90 0.66
N GLU A 123 -22.25 -6.54 -0.47
CA GLU A 123 -22.26 -7.39 -1.67
C GLU A 123 -21.48 -6.81 -2.87
N THR A 124 -21.32 -5.49 -2.96
CA THR A 124 -20.90 -4.84 -4.22
C THR A 124 -19.47 -4.29 -4.21
N THR A 125 -19.03 -3.67 -3.10
CA THR A 125 -17.75 -2.96 -3.04
C THR A 125 -16.89 -3.51 -1.92
N TYR A 126 -15.86 -4.27 -2.27
CA TYR A 126 -14.96 -4.93 -1.33
C TYR A 126 -13.64 -4.17 -1.17
N PHE A 127 -13.05 -4.27 0.01
CA PHE A 127 -11.78 -3.61 0.36
C PHE A 127 -10.64 -3.88 -0.65
N ASN A 128 -10.56 -5.11 -1.16
CA ASN A 128 -9.52 -5.51 -2.12
C ASN A 128 -9.71 -4.86 -3.51
N SER A 129 -10.88 -4.30 -3.83
CA SER A 129 -11.11 -3.58 -5.09
C SER A 129 -10.27 -2.31 -5.20
N LEU A 130 -9.75 -1.79 -4.09
CA LEU A 130 -8.82 -0.66 -4.07
C LEU A 130 -7.45 -1.00 -4.66
N PHE A 131 -7.10 -2.29 -4.79
CA PHE A 131 -5.76 -2.74 -5.17
C PHE A 131 -5.77 -3.47 -6.52
N PRO A 132 -4.62 -3.57 -7.21
CA PRO A 132 -4.47 -4.44 -8.36
C PRO A 132 -4.78 -5.88 -7.99
N HIS A 133 -5.45 -6.60 -8.89
CA HIS A 133 -5.75 -8.00 -8.69
C HIS A 133 -4.47 -8.85 -8.74
N MET A 134 -4.18 -9.54 -7.63
CA MET A 134 -3.07 -10.48 -7.54
C MET A 134 -3.51 -11.82 -8.14
N VAL A 135 -3.16 -12.04 -9.41
CA VAL A 135 -3.51 -13.22 -10.20
C VAL A 135 -2.94 -14.50 -9.61
N ALA A 136 -1.67 -14.47 -9.21
CA ALA A 136 -0.98 -15.60 -8.64
C ALA A 136 0.24 -15.16 -7.85
N THR A 137 0.71 -16.03 -6.96
CA THR A 137 1.91 -15.78 -6.19
C THR A 137 2.62 -17.07 -5.83
N ARG A 138 3.91 -16.99 -5.55
CA ARG A 138 4.68 -18.07 -4.97
C ARG A 138 5.77 -17.49 -4.10
N LEU A 139 5.83 -17.93 -2.85
CA LEU A 139 6.89 -17.53 -1.92
C LEU A 139 8.22 -18.23 -2.23
N ASN A 140 8.18 -19.53 -2.52
CA ASN A 140 9.35 -20.35 -2.83
C ASN A 140 8.93 -21.64 -3.57
N LEU A 141 9.90 -22.43 -4.06
CA LEU A 141 9.61 -23.73 -4.71
C LEU A 141 9.43 -24.90 -3.72
N THR A 142 9.77 -24.72 -2.45
CA THR A 142 9.77 -25.79 -1.45
C THR A 142 8.75 -25.46 -0.37
N PRO A 143 7.53 -26.02 -0.44
CA PRO A 143 6.39 -25.59 0.39
C PRO A 143 6.63 -25.54 1.89
N THR A 144 7.62 -26.29 2.40
CA THR A 144 7.98 -26.34 3.83
C THR A 144 8.79 -25.13 4.31
N ARG A 145 9.24 -24.24 3.42
CA ARG A 145 10.02 -23.05 3.81
C ARG A 145 9.11 -21.85 4.03
N SER A 146 9.34 -21.12 5.13
CA SER A 146 8.62 -19.89 5.49
C SER A 146 9.25 -18.61 4.92
N ARG A 147 10.31 -18.72 4.09
CA ARG A 147 11.05 -17.58 3.54
C ARG A 147 11.03 -17.56 2.02
N PRO A 148 11.10 -16.36 1.41
CA PRO A 148 11.29 -16.23 -0.03
C PRO A 148 12.58 -16.86 -0.51
N ASP A 149 12.54 -17.47 -1.70
CA ASP A 149 13.73 -17.88 -2.46
C ASP A 149 13.85 -17.08 -3.77
N ARG A 150 14.84 -17.40 -4.61
CA ARG A 150 15.04 -16.74 -5.91
C ARG A 150 13.91 -16.92 -6.93
N TYR A 151 12.97 -17.83 -6.66
CA TYR A 151 11.77 -18.08 -7.46
C TYR A 151 10.52 -17.46 -6.86
N CYS A 152 10.67 -16.67 -5.78
CA CYS A 152 9.62 -15.84 -5.23
C CYS A 152 9.12 -14.85 -6.28
N VAL A 153 7.82 -14.85 -6.52
CA VAL A 153 7.15 -14.03 -7.53
C VAL A 153 5.74 -13.68 -7.08
N ILE A 154 5.34 -12.46 -7.35
CA ILE A 154 3.96 -11.98 -7.28
C ILE A 154 3.57 -11.58 -8.70
N ILE A 155 2.39 -12.02 -9.13
CA ILE A 155 1.85 -11.76 -10.47
C ILE A 155 0.56 -10.95 -10.29
N TYR A 156 0.56 -9.73 -10.83
CA TYR A 156 -0.61 -8.87 -10.90
C TYR A 156 -1.12 -8.77 -12.33
N ASP A 157 -2.41 -8.45 -12.48
CA ASP A 157 -2.92 -7.97 -13.77
C ASP A 157 -2.20 -6.68 -14.17
N ASP A 158 -1.90 -6.55 -15.47
CA ASP A 158 -1.41 -5.30 -16.04
C ASP A 158 -2.55 -4.29 -16.11
N LEU A 159 -2.40 -3.16 -15.40
CA LEU A 159 -3.42 -2.13 -15.31
C LEU A 159 -3.46 -1.20 -16.53
N ASP A 160 -2.34 -1.07 -17.27
CA ASP A 160 -2.26 -0.25 -18.48
C ASP A 160 -3.36 -0.60 -19.51
N PRO A 161 -3.53 -1.87 -19.94
CA PRO A 161 -4.59 -2.25 -20.88
C PRO A 161 -6.01 -2.18 -20.29
N LEU A 162 -6.16 -2.01 -18.97
CA LEU A 162 -7.44 -1.83 -18.29
C LEU A 162 -7.85 -0.36 -18.17
N GLY A 163 -7.03 0.55 -18.72
CA GLY A 163 -7.31 1.99 -18.79
C GLY A 163 -6.93 2.76 -17.52
N TYR A 164 -6.19 2.16 -16.59
CA TYR A 164 -5.63 2.89 -15.46
C TYR A 164 -4.26 3.46 -15.85
N HIS A 165 -4.03 4.72 -15.51
CA HIS A 165 -2.77 5.41 -15.78
C HIS A 165 -2.35 6.24 -14.58
N PHE A 166 -1.05 6.51 -14.46
CA PHE A 166 -0.56 7.52 -13.54
C PHE A 166 -0.89 8.92 -14.06
N GLU A 167 -1.21 9.82 -13.15
CA GLU A 167 -1.37 11.23 -13.49
C GLU A 167 -0.05 11.99 -13.36
N ASN A 168 -0.02 13.20 -13.92
CA ASN A 168 1.18 14.02 -13.90
C ASN A 168 1.45 14.54 -12.47
N ALA A 169 2.50 13.99 -11.86
CA ALA A 169 2.96 14.36 -10.53
C ALA A 169 3.24 15.86 -10.36
N CYS A 170 3.70 16.56 -11.40
CA CYS A 170 4.02 17.99 -11.33
C CYS A 170 2.77 18.87 -11.26
N THR A 171 1.67 18.47 -11.90
CA THR A 171 0.41 19.23 -11.84
C THR A 171 -0.41 18.87 -10.59
N GLY A 172 -0.28 17.63 -10.11
CA GLY A 172 -1.15 17.08 -9.08
C GLY A 172 -2.52 16.69 -9.65
N PHE A 173 -3.37 16.13 -8.79
CA PHE A 173 -4.74 15.76 -9.11
C PHE A 173 -5.65 16.99 -9.19
N ASP A 174 -6.58 16.94 -10.15
CA ASP A 174 -7.71 17.87 -10.23
C ASP A 174 -8.73 17.60 -9.09
N LEU A 175 -9.73 18.50 -8.92
CA LEU A 175 -10.68 18.39 -7.81
C LEU A 175 -11.55 17.12 -7.91
N PRO A 176 -12.16 16.78 -9.07
CA PRO A 176 -12.91 15.53 -9.20
C PRO A 176 -12.10 14.28 -8.85
N THR A 177 -10.81 14.26 -9.21
CA THR A 177 -9.93 13.12 -8.91
C THR A 177 -9.55 13.13 -7.44
N ALA A 178 -9.26 14.28 -6.85
CA ALA A 178 -9.02 14.39 -5.42
C ALA A 178 -10.22 13.89 -4.61
N GLU A 179 -11.44 14.26 -4.98
CA GLU A 179 -12.66 13.77 -4.32
C GLU A 179 -12.83 12.25 -4.43
N LEU A 180 -12.64 11.67 -5.62
CA LEU A 180 -12.69 10.21 -5.81
C LEU A 180 -11.66 9.51 -4.91
N LEU A 181 -10.42 9.99 -4.90
CA LEU A 181 -9.33 9.37 -4.15
C LEU A 181 -9.53 9.53 -2.63
N VAL A 182 -10.04 10.67 -2.18
CA VAL A 182 -10.33 10.90 -0.76
C VAL A 182 -11.51 10.06 -0.28
N LYS A 183 -12.52 9.82 -1.13
CA LYS A 183 -13.57 8.81 -0.87
C LYS A 183 -12.98 7.41 -0.77
N ASN A 184 -12.10 7.02 -1.68
CA ASN A 184 -11.42 5.72 -1.62
C ASN A 184 -10.56 5.57 -0.36
N LEU A 185 -9.91 6.64 0.07
CA LEU A 185 -9.14 6.68 1.32
C LEU A 185 -10.05 6.55 2.55
N ALA A 186 -11.15 7.29 2.59
CA ALA A 186 -12.18 7.16 3.62
C ALA A 186 -12.73 5.73 3.70
N PHE A 187 -13.01 5.11 2.56
CA PHE A 187 -13.44 3.72 2.46
C PHE A 187 -12.38 2.74 2.99
N MET A 188 -11.11 2.92 2.60
CA MET A 188 -9.98 2.14 3.12
C MET A 188 -9.86 2.25 4.65
N HIS A 189 -10.08 3.43 5.21
CA HIS A 189 -9.95 3.69 6.65
C HIS A 189 -11.16 3.24 7.47
N ALA A 190 -12.38 3.41 6.96
CA ALA A 190 -13.60 3.12 7.70
C ALA A 190 -13.84 1.61 7.88
N ILE A 191 -13.53 0.78 6.88
CA ILE A 191 -13.79 -0.67 6.94
C ILE A 191 -13.05 -1.35 8.10
N PRO A 192 -11.72 -1.19 8.26
CA PRO A 192 -10.98 -1.81 9.36
C PRO A 192 -11.39 -1.26 10.72
N ILE A 193 -11.79 0.02 10.81
CA ILE A 193 -12.36 0.61 12.02
C ILE A 193 -13.67 -0.08 12.37
N ALA A 194 -14.60 -0.22 11.42
CA ALA A 194 -15.87 -0.91 11.64
C ALA A 194 -15.65 -2.37 12.07
N MET A 195 -14.71 -3.08 11.44
CA MET A 195 -14.33 -4.44 11.82
C MET A 195 -13.83 -4.51 13.27
N ARG A 196 -12.93 -3.58 13.64
CA ARG A 196 -12.36 -3.51 15.00
C ARG A 196 -13.41 -3.15 16.05
N LEU A 197 -14.32 -2.23 15.75
CA LEU A 197 -15.40 -1.82 16.65
C LEU A 197 -16.40 -2.95 16.92
N LYS A 198 -16.67 -3.79 15.91
CA LYS A 198 -17.52 -4.97 16.07
C LYS A 198 -16.83 -6.12 16.77
N ASN A 199 -15.56 -6.38 16.44
CA ASN A 199 -14.80 -7.46 17.06
C ASN A 199 -13.29 -7.20 17.01
N ILE A 200 -12.77 -6.60 18.09
CA ILE A 200 -11.35 -6.29 18.23
C ILE A 200 -10.45 -7.55 18.25
N PHE A 201 -10.92 -8.67 18.80
CA PHE A 201 -10.14 -9.92 18.85
C PHE A 201 -9.94 -10.49 17.45
N GLN A 202 -11.03 -10.59 16.68
CA GLN A 202 -10.96 -11.01 15.29
C GLN A 202 -10.07 -10.09 14.47
N PHE A 203 -10.18 -8.76 14.64
CA PHE A 203 -9.31 -7.81 13.96
C PHE A 203 -7.83 -8.03 14.29
N LYS A 204 -7.48 -8.21 15.58
CA LYS A 204 -6.10 -8.45 16.01
C LYS A 204 -5.53 -9.74 15.43
N GLU A 205 -6.30 -10.82 15.52
CA GLU A 205 -5.88 -12.15 15.09
C GLU A 205 -5.75 -12.25 13.56
N SER A 206 -6.72 -11.71 12.82
CA SER A 206 -6.80 -11.92 11.35
C SER A 206 -6.14 -10.82 10.52
N VAL A 207 -5.90 -9.62 11.08
CA VAL A 207 -5.41 -8.45 10.33
C VAL A 207 -4.14 -7.86 10.95
N MET A 208 -4.19 -7.47 12.22
CA MET A 208 -3.18 -6.60 12.83
C MET A 208 -1.74 -7.16 12.76
N HIS A 209 -1.55 -8.47 12.93
CA HIS A 209 -0.22 -9.09 12.95
C HIS A 209 0.54 -8.97 11.61
N MET A 210 -0.16 -8.73 10.49
CA MET A 210 0.43 -8.54 9.16
C MET A 210 0.84 -7.08 8.87
N LEU A 211 0.37 -6.14 9.69
CA LEU A 211 0.56 -4.70 9.48
C LEU A 211 1.81 -4.14 10.15
N ASN A 212 2.62 -5.00 10.79
CA ASN A 212 3.91 -4.59 11.34
C ASN A 212 4.75 -3.91 10.26
N GLU A 213 5.32 -2.75 10.58
CA GLU A 213 6.26 -2.06 9.70
C GLU A 213 7.45 -2.97 9.39
N VAL A 214 7.87 -2.98 8.13
CA VAL A 214 9.14 -3.56 7.72
C VAL A 214 10.15 -2.44 7.84
N PRO A 215 11.13 -2.50 8.76
CA PRO A 215 12.17 -1.49 8.82
C PRO A 215 12.82 -1.38 7.44
N ASP A 216 13.02 -0.16 6.95
CA ASP A 216 13.89 0.07 5.80
C ASP A 216 15.33 -0.20 6.28
N GLY A 217 15.76 -1.47 6.21
CA GLY A 217 17.04 -2.02 6.72
C GLY A 217 18.27 -1.57 5.94
N THR A 218 18.24 -0.36 5.46
CA THR A 218 19.40 0.32 4.93
C THR A 218 20.23 0.88 6.08
N ASP A 219 21.56 0.78 5.98
CA ASP A 219 22.58 1.26 6.93
C ASP A 219 22.65 2.81 6.94
N ILE A 220 21.48 3.44 7.04
CA ILE A 220 21.24 4.84 6.72
C ILE A 220 21.08 5.64 7.99
N LYS A 221 22.21 6.07 8.55
CA LYS A 221 22.20 7.36 9.22
C LYS A 221 22.69 8.46 8.28
N ASP A 222 23.62 8.17 7.39
CA ASP A 222 24.27 9.21 6.59
C ASP A 222 23.56 9.54 5.27
N HIS A 223 22.95 8.57 4.58
CA HIS A 223 22.14 8.89 3.38
C HIS A 223 20.85 9.66 3.72
N TYR A 224 20.18 9.36 4.84
CA TYR A 224 19.04 10.14 5.33
C TYR A 224 19.52 11.54 5.71
N LYS A 225 20.65 11.71 6.43
CA LYS A 225 21.21 13.05 6.69
C LYS A 225 21.45 13.85 5.41
N GLN A 226 22.01 13.24 4.36
CA GLN A 226 22.24 13.94 3.09
C GLN A 226 20.93 14.31 2.41
N ILE A 227 19.98 13.38 2.34
CA ILE A 227 18.63 13.63 1.85
C ILE A 227 17.96 14.81 2.58
N TYR A 228 18.06 14.85 3.91
CA TYR A 228 17.48 15.92 4.72
C TYR A 228 18.18 17.26 4.48
N ARG A 229 19.50 17.26 4.20
CA ARG A 229 20.20 18.48 3.76
C ARG A 229 19.69 18.94 2.40
N ASP A 230 19.58 18.03 1.44
CA ASP A 230 19.14 18.39 0.10
C ASP A 230 17.66 18.83 0.07
N MET A 231 16.83 18.29 0.95
CA MET A 231 15.45 18.76 1.14
C MET A 231 15.42 20.25 1.49
N ARG A 232 16.37 20.73 2.32
CA ARG A 232 16.48 22.14 2.71
C ARG A 232 16.78 23.07 1.54
N LEU A 233 17.16 22.58 0.35
CA LEU A 233 17.20 23.41 -0.86
C LEU A 233 15.87 24.13 -1.10
N GLY A 234 14.74 23.53 -0.72
CA GLY A 234 13.42 24.17 -0.82
C GLY A 234 13.27 25.44 0.03
N LEU A 235 14.12 25.61 1.05
CA LEU A 235 14.15 26.79 1.93
C LEU A 235 15.01 27.94 1.37
N ASP A 236 15.92 27.67 0.44
CA ASP A 236 16.85 28.68 -0.06
C ASP A 236 16.10 29.78 -0.83
N ASN A 237 16.45 31.03 -0.56
CA ASN A 237 15.92 32.24 -1.22
C ASN A 237 14.38 32.34 -1.16
N GLN A 238 13.79 32.04 0.00
CA GLN A 238 12.34 32.20 0.26
C GLN A 238 12.09 33.29 1.31
N PRO A 239 12.01 34.57 0.92
CA PRO A 239 11.78 35.69 1.85
C PRO A 239 10.54 35.52 2.73
N GLU A 240 9.49 34.90 2.20
CA GLU A 240 8.23 34.66 2.93
C GLU A 240 8.39 33.66 4.10
N LEU A 241 9.43 32.82 4.07
CA LEU A 241 9.71 31.84 5.12
C LEU A 241 10.71 32.34 6.17
N GLU A 242 11.47 33.40 5.87
CA GLU A 242 12.51 33.96 6.76
C GLU A 242 11.99 34.26 8.19
N PRO A 243 10.80 34.87 8.38
CA PRO A 243 10.29 35.16 9.72
C PRO A 243 9.98 33.91 10.56
N HIS A 244 9.87 32.75 9.93
CA HIS A 244 9.47 31.48 10.55
C HIS A 244 10.59 30.43 10.55
N MET A 245 11.79 30.78 10.06
CA MET A 245 12.85 29.81 9.76
C MET A 245 13.25 28.93 10.95
N GLU A 246 13.38 29.51 12.15
CA GLU A 246 13.71 28.77 13.38
C GLU A 246 12.64 27.71 13.70
N LYS A 247 11.35 28.10 13.62
CA LYS A 247 10.22 27.19 13.86
C LYS A 247 10.12 26.11 12.80
N ILE A 248 10.32 26.46 11.54
CA ILE A 248 10.31 25.50 10.41
C ILE A 248 11.38 24.42 10.65
N GLN A 249 12.61 24.82 10.95
CA GLN A 249 13.71 23.88 11.19
C GLN A 249 13.42 22.97 12.39
N ALA A 250 12.93 23.55 13.49
CA ALA A 250 12.54 22.79 14.66
C ALA A 250 11.46 21.74 14.38
N TRP A 251 10.40 22.09 13.65
CA TRP A 251 9.33 21.17 13.31
C TRP A 251 9.74 20.09 12.30
N ILE A 252 10.66 20.39 11.37
CA ILE A 252 11.25 19.37 10.49
C ILE A 252 12.02 18.35 11.33
N GLU A 253 12.86 18.79 12.25
CA GLU A 253 13.64 17.90 13.13
C GLU A 253 12.74 17.09 14.08
N LEU A 254 11.70 17.75 14.61
CA LEU A 254 10.74 17.12 15.50
C LEU A 254 9.89 16.06 14.79
N SER A 255 9.31 16.40 13.63
CA SER A 255 8.53 15.46 12.82
C SER A 255 9.38 14.27 12.37
N GLN A 256 10.64 14.50 11.98
CA GLN A 256 11.57 13.41 11.67
C GLN A 256 11.77 12.46 12.87
N LYS A 257 11.94 13.00 14.08
CA LYS A 257 12.13 12.21 15.31
C LYS A 257 10.91 11.33 15.63
N PHE A 258 9.70 11.83 15.37
CA PHE A 258 8.44 11.17 15.70
C PHE A 258 7.74 10.49 14.50
N SER A 259 8.35 10.53 13.30
CA SER A 259 7.82 9.85 12.10
C SER A 259 7.54 8.36 12.34
N TRP A 260 8.34 7.71 13.21
CA TRP A 260 8.30 6.28 13.54
C TRP A 260 7.53 5.91 14.81
N THR A 261 6.98 6.87 15.58
CA THR A 261 6.34 6.56 16.85
C THR A 261 4.87 6.18 16.65
N SER A 262 4.63 4.89 16.40
CA SER A 262 3.27 4.29 16.30
C SER A 262 2.66 3.88 17.65
N LYS A 263 3.41 3.97 18.76
CA LYS A 263 3.04 3.35 20.05
C LYS A 263 2.46 4.30 21.12
N VAL A 264 1.99 5.47 20.70
CA VAL A 264 2.03 6.65 21.57
C VAL A 264 0.72 7.46 21.44
N TYR A 265 -0.43 6.80 21.65
CA TYR A 265 -1.76 7.43 21.56
C TYR A 265 -2.68 7.02 22.73
N ASP A 266 -3.40 7.99 23.30
CA ASP A 266 -4.34 7.80 24.41
C ASP A 266 -5.61 7.08 23.92
N THR A 267 -5.95 7.27 22.65
CA THR A 267 -7.09 6.63 22.00
C THR A 267 -6.66 6.00 20.68
N LEU A 268 -7.37 4.94 20.29
CA LEU A 268 -7.19 4.29 19.00
C LEU A 268 -8.40 4.58 18.09
N ASP A 269 -9.11 5.69 18.26
CA ASP A 269 -10.35 5.91 17.50
C ASP A 269 -10.04 6.00 16.00
N TRP A 270 -9.15 6.90 15.58
CA TRP A 270 -8.73 7.07 14.19
C TRP A 270 -7.69 6.05 13.69
N PHE A 271 -7.35 5.05 14.49
CA PHE A 271 -6.42 3.99 14.12
C PHE A 271 -7.04 2.97 13.18
N THR A 272 -6.38 2.74 12.05
CA THR A 272 -6.87 1.91 10.95
C THR A 272 -5.72 1.34 10.13
N ILE A 273 -6.06 0.66 9.03
CA ILE A 273 -5.09 0.27 8.00
C ILE A 273 -4.77 1.49 7.16
N CYS A 274 -3.53 1.95 7.25
CA CYS A 274 -3.03 3.08 6.50
C CYS A 274 -2.14 2.59 5.36
N HIS A 275 -2.06 3.39 4.31
CA HIS A 275 -1.05 3.33 3.27
C HIS A 275 -0.16 4.59 3.37
N PRO A 276 1.00 4.54 4.08
CA PRO A 276 1.81 5.72 4.43
C PRO A 276 2.45 6.43 3.23
N ARG A 277 2.26 5.90 2.02
CA ARG A 277 2.68 6.49 0.74
C ARG A 277 1.50 6.73 -0.20
N TYR A 278 0.28 6.94 0.33
CA TYR A 278 -0.92 7.20 -0.45
C TYR A 278 -0.79 8.54 -1.18
N SER A 279 -0.28 8.50 -2.41
CA SER A 279 0.10 9.67 -3.19
C SER A 279 0.00 9.40 -4.69
N ILE A 280 0.07 10.45 -5.50
CA ILE A 280 0.00 10.42 -6.96
C ILE A 280 0.99 9.44 -7.63
N ARG A 281 2.11 9.12 -6.97
CA ARG A 281 3.08 8.11 -7.46
C ARG A 281 2.63 6.67 -7.31
N ASN A 282 1.73 6.41 -6.37
CA ASN A 282 1.30 5.08 -5.98
C ASN A 282 -0.19 4.84 -6.27
N ILE A 283 -0.81 5.73 -7.04
CA ILE A 283 -2.21 5.65 -7.41
C ILE A 283 -2.31 5.75 -8.93
N MET A 284 -2.95 4.76 -9.54
CA MET A 284 -3.34 4.81 -10.95
C MET A 284 -4.84 5.11 -11.05
N VAL A 285 -5.24 5.99 -11.95
CA VAL A 285 -6.61 6.46 -12.14
C VAL A 285 -7.12 6.00 -13.49
N LYS A 286 -8.38 5.58 -13.55
CA LYS A 286 -9.10 5.26 -14.77
C LYS A 286 -10.14 6.33 -15.04
N ARG A 287 -10.16 6.83 -16.28
CA ARG A 287 -11.07 7.90 -16.72
C ARG A 287 -12.06 7.36 -17.75
N ASN A 288 -13.27 7.92 -17.77
CA ASN A 288 -14.26 7.64 -18.82
C ASN A 288 -13.94 8.45 -20.10
N GLU A 289 -14.81 8.34 -21.10
CA GLU A 289 -14.67 9.04 -22.39
C GLU A 289 -14.73 10.58 -22.25
N ASP A 290 -15.44 11.10 -21.25
CA ASP A 290 -15.50 12.54 -20.92
C ASP A 290 -14.26 13.04 -20.16
N GLY A 291 -13.30 12.14 -19.87
CA GLY A 291 -12.13 12.44 -19.06
C GLY A 291 -12.40 12.50 -17.56
N MET A 292 -13.58 12.11 -17.07
CA MET A 292 -13.90 12.10 -15.63
C MET A 292 -13.29 10.87 -14.95
N PRO A 293 -12.73 11.01 -13.73
CA PRO A 293 -12.18 9.90 -12.97
C PRO A 293 -13.31 8.99 -12.49
N THR A 294 -13.17 7.68 -12.75
CA THR A 294 -14.20 6.67 -12.44
C THR A 294 -13.74 5.66 -11.40
N GLU A 295 -12.48 5.25 -11.47
CA GLU A 295 -11.91 4.24 -10.58
C GLU A 295 -10.44 4.55 -10.31
N SER A 296 -9.88 3.95 -9.25
CA SER A 296 -8.46 4.03 -8.95
C SER A 296 -7.90 2.72 -8.39
N LYS A 297 -6.58 2.57 -8.45
CA LYS A 297 -5.85 1.44 -7.87
C LYS A 297 -4.65 1.94 -7.07
N ILE A 298 -4.57 1.50 -5.82
CA ILE A 298 -3.47 1.75 -4.89
C ILE A 298 -2.41 0.67 -5.10
N LEU A 299 -1.17 1.08 -5.35
CA LEU A 299 -0.05 0.17 -5.53
C LEU A 299 0.66 -0.10 -4.20
N GLU A 300 1.70 -0.94 -4.23
CA GLU A 300 2.55 -1.24 -3.06
C GLU A 300 1.84 -1.77 -1.79
N PRO A 301 0.99 -2.82 -1.85
CA PRO A 301 0.30 -3.33 -0.65
C PRO A 301 1.22 -3.68 0.53
N HIS A 302 2.49 -4.04 0.28
CA HIS A 302 3.47 -4.30 1.35
C HIS A 302 3.71 -3.13 2.30
N ARG A 303 3.32 -1.90 1.92
CA ARG A 303 3.45 -0.70 2.75
C ARG A 303 2.33 -0.54 3.76
N LEU A 304 1.23 -1.28 3.64
CA LEU A 304 0.12 -1.12 4.57
C LEU A 304 0.58 -1.34 6.02
N GLU A 305 0.16 -0.45 6.90
CA GLU A 305 0.51 -0.44 8.31
C GLU A 305 -0.71 -0.15 9.18
N PHE A 306 -0.56 -0.28 10.49
CA PHE A 306 -1.60 0.09 11.44
C PHE A 306 -1.22 1.41 12.12
N ASN A 307 -1.91 2.49 11.77
CA ASN A 307 -1.60 3.84 12.23
C ASN A 307 -2.87 4.70 12.27
N THR A 308 -2.76 5.98 12.68
CA THR A 308 -3.85 6.94 12.54
C THR A 308 -4.07 7.28 11.06
N GLY A 309 -5.31 7.12 10.56
CA GLY A 309 -5.69 7.38 9.17
C GLY A 309 -5.54 8.84 8.75
N VAL A 310 -5.43 9.74 9.73
CA VAL A 310 -5.28 11.17 9.46
C VAL A 310 -3.90 11.52 8.88
N LYS A 311 -2.87 10.73 9.19
CA LYS A 311 -1.54 10.90 8.57
C LYS A 311 -1.59 10.70 7.06
N ASP A 312 -2.31 9.67 6.59
CA ASP A 312 -2.51 9.43 5.16
C ASP A 312 -3.26 10.57 4.49
N LEU A 313 -4.31 11.10 5.12
CA LEU A 313 -5.11 12.20 4.59
C LEU A 313 -4.27 13.46 4.41
N VAL A 314 -3.53 13.88 5.44
CA VAL A 314 -2.64 15.05 5.37
C VAL A 314 -1.54 14.82 4.35
N TYR A 315 -0.93 13.63 4.34
CA TYR A 315 0.12 13.26 3.40
C TYR A 315 -0.37 13.33 1.95
N PHE A 316 -1.51 12.73 1.65
CA PHE A 316 -2.13 12.74 0.32
C PHE A 316 -2.38 14.16 -0.17
N MET A 317 -3.10 14.95 0.62
CA MET A 317 -3.47 16.32 0.26
C MET A 317 -2.22 17.16 -0.06
N CYS A 318 -1.22 17.12 0.81
CA CYS A 318 -0.03 17.94 0.65
C CYS A 318 0.87 17.48 -0.51
N THR A 319 0.97 16.17 -0.76
CA THR A 319 1.87 15.63 -1.79
C THR A 319 1.26 15.55 -3.18
N SER A 320 -0.07 15.43 -3.29
CA SER A 320 -0.72 14.99 -4.53
C SER A 320 -1.73 15.97 -5.11
N ILE A 321 -2.19 16.96 -4.34
CA ILE A 321 -3.12 17.99 -4.81
C ILE A 321 -2.34 19.28 -5.15
N GLY A 322 -2.70 19.96 -6.24
CA GLY A 322 -2.12 21.27 -6.57
C GLY A 322 -2.33 22.29 -5.44
N THR A 323 -1.33 23.13 -5.14
CA THR A 323 -1.36 24.01 -3.94
C THR A 323 -2.47 25.05 -3.97
N ALA A 324 -2.78 25.58 -5.15
CA ALA A 324 -3.90 26.51 -5.31
C ALA A 324 -5.24 25.84 -4.94
N LEU A 325 -5.50 24.66 -5.53
CA LEU A 325 -6.70 23.88 -5.26
C LEU A 325 -6.78 23.48 -3.79
N LEU A 326 -5.67 22.99 -3.22
CA LEU A 326 -5.61 22.60 -1.82
C LEU A 326 -5.90 23.78 -0.88
N ARG A 327 -5.39 24.97 -1.18
CA ARG A 327 -5.68 26.17 -0.38
C ARG A 327 -7.15 26.54 -0.46
N ASP A 328 -7.73 26.47 -1.65
CA ASP A 328 -9.07 26.98 -1.92
C ASP A 328 -10.17 25.97 -1.50
N HIS A 329 -9.85 24.67 -1.45
CA HIS A 329 -10.78 23.56 -1.16
C HIS A 329 -10.34 22.66 0.01
N PHE A 330 -9.44 23.12 0.88
CA PHE A 330 -8.92 22.28 1.98
C PHE A 330 -10.05 21.65 2.80
N ASP A 331 -10.97 22.49 3.29
CA ASP A 331 -12.02 22.06 4.19
C ASP A 331 -13.10 21.25 3.44
N ASP A 332 -13.37 21.57 2.17
CA ASP A 332 -14.28 20.79 1.30
C ASP A 332 -13.77 19.35 1.12
N ILE A 333 -12.47 19.17 0.93
CA ILE A 333 -11.85 17.85 0.79
C ILE A 333 -11.98 17.03 2.09
N ILE A 334 -11.81 17.68 3.25
CA ILE A 334 -12.04 17.05 4.55
C ILE A 334 -13.50 16.64 4.72
N ASP A 335 -14.43 17.44 4.22
CA ASP A 335 -15.86 17.13 4.29
C ASP A 335 -16.20 15.92 3.43
N VAL A 336 -15.68 15.87 2.22
CA VAL A 336 -15.81 14.70 1.35
C VAL A 336 -15.24 13.44 2.01
N TYR A 337 -14.08 13.54 2.67
CA TYR A 337 -13.52 12.43 3.43
C TYR A 337 -14.46 11.98 4.55
N HIS A 338 -14.87 12.93 5.40
CA HIS A 338 -15.62 12.67 6.62
C HIS A 338 -17.02 12.12 6.32
N ASP A 339 -17.75 12.75 5.40
CA ASP A 339 -19.10 12.33 5.02
C ASP A 339 -19.09 10.92 4.44
N HIS A 340 -18.11 10.62 3.60
CA HIS A 340 -17.97 9.28 3.05
C HIS A 340 -17.55 8.27 4.12
N PHE A 341 -16.61 8.63 4.99
CA PHE A 341 -16.18 7.79 6.12
C PHE A 341 -17.35 7.39 7.02
N ILE A 342 -18.21 8.36 7.41
CA ILE A 342 -19.40 8.10 8.22
C ILE A 342 -20.41 7.23 7.46
N THR A 343 -20.60 7.49 6.16
CA THR A 343 -21.46 6.66 5.30
C THR A 343 -21.01 5.19 5.32
N ILE A 344 -19.71 4.91 5.22
CA ILE A 344 -19.19 3.55 5.26
C ILE A 344 -19.38 2.91 6.65
N LEU A 345 -19.17 3.65 7.75
CA LEU A 345 -19.45 3.11 9.08
C LEU A 345 -20.94 2.72 9.26
N LEU A 346 -21.85 3.54 8.76
CA LEU A 346 -23.29 3.26 8.77
C LEU A 346 -23.64 2.02 7.92
N GLN A 347 -23.09 1.93 6.69
CA GLN A 347 -23.27 0.75 5.83
C GLN A 347 -22.76 -0.54 6.48
N HIS A 348 -21.74 -0.42 7.34
CA HIS A 348 -21.20 -1.52 8.10
C HIS A 348 -21.93 -1.79 9.42
N ASN A 349 -23.10 -1.19 9.65
CA ASN A 349 -23.93 -1.36 10.84
C ASN A 349 -23.17 -1.04 12.14
N VAL A 350 -22.32 -0.01 12.15
CA VAL A 350 -21.72 0.50 13.39
C VAL A 350 -22.77 1.30 14.16
N GLU A 351 -22.85 1.09 15.48
CA GLU A 351 -23.84 1.76 16.33
C GLU A 351 -23.65 3.28 16.35
N ILE A 352 -24.75 4.03 16.42
CA ILE A 352 -24.72 5.50 16.34
C ILE A 352 -23.89 6.11 17.47
N GLU A 353 -23.99 5.57 18.68
CA GLU A 353 -23.22 6.02 19.85
C GLU A 353 -21.70 5.83 19.62
N GLN A 354 -21.31 4.81 18.85
CA GLN A 354 -19.92 4.61 18.47
C GLN A 354 -19.49 5.61 17.38
N ILE A 355 -20.38 5.93 16.43
CA ILE A 355 -20.15 6.88 15.34
C ILE A 355 -19.94 8.30 15.85
N GLU A 356 -20.57 8.71 16.96
CA GLU A 356 -20.37 10.02 17.60
C GLU A 356 -18.92 10.30 18.04
N ARG A 357 -18.07 9.27 18.14
CA ARG A 357 -16.63 9.42 18.36
C ARG A 357 -15.87 9.90 17.12
N PHE A 358 -16.50 9.81 15.96
CA PHE A 358 -15.94 10.18 14.67
C PHE A 358 -16.59 11.44 14.13
N SER A 359 -16.95 12.42 14.99
CA SER A 359 -17.48 13.70 14.53
C SER A 359 -16.42 14.49 13.74
N LYS A 360 -16.87 15.40 12.86
CA LYS A 360 -15.97 16.27 12.08
C LYS A 360 -15.04 17.09 13.01
N GLU A 361 -15.55 17.55 14.15
CA GLU A 361 -14.76 18.24 15.16
C GLU A 361 -13.63 17.35 15.70
N LYS A 362 -13.92 16.09 16.04
CA LYS A 362 -12.91 15.13 16.52
C LYS A 362 -11.90 14.75 15.45
N LEU A 363 -12.33 14.66 14.19
CA LEU A 363 -11.43 14.49 13.04
C LEU A 363 -10.48 15.67 12.93
N MET A 364 -10.99 16.90 12.99
CA MET A 364 -10.16 18.11 12.90
C MET A 364 -9.18 18.23 14.08
N ASN A 365 -9.58 17.83 15.29
CA ASN A 365 -8.70 17.81 16.44
C ASN A 365 -7.54 16.82 16.26
N GLU A 366 -7.84 15.59 15.83
CA GLU A 366 -6.82 14.59 15.49
C GLU A 366 -5.90 15.09 14.35
N LEU A 367 -6.48 15.73 13.34
CA LEU A 367 -5.73 16.29 12.20
C LEU A 367 -4.77 17.37 12.63
N ASN A 368 -5.22 18.33 13.43
CA ASN A 368 -4.36 19.40 13.93
C ASN A 368 -3.26 18.86 14.86
N ALA A 369 -3.55 17.81 15.63
CA ALA A 369 -2.57 17.15 16.49
C ALA A 369 -1.49 16.42 15.68
N MET A 370 -1.87 15.77 14.57
CA MET A 370 -0.98 14.84 13.86
C MET A 370 -0.30 15.44 12.63
N ALA A 371 -0.90 16.45 11.98
CA ALA A 371 -0.35 17.07 10.79
C ALA A 371 1.10 17.59 10.95
N PRO A 372 1.50 18.29 12.04
CA PRO A 372 2.87 18.74 12.23
C PRO A 372 3.90 17.60 12.14
N TYR A 373 3.56 16.41 12.63
CA TYR A 373 4.43 15.24 12.66
C TYR A 373 4.58 14.54 11.31
N THR A 374 3.83 14.95 10.29
CA THR A 374 3.95 14.44 8.90
C THR A 374 4.87 15.30 8.03
N LEU A 375 5.30 16.48 8.52
CA LEU A 375 5.99 17.49 7.73
C LEU A 375 7.26 16.95 7.04
N ALA A 376 8.17 16.34 7.80
CA ALA A 376 9.41 15.80 7.25
C ALA A 376 9.17 14.75 6.14
N ASP A 377 8.18 13.86 6.32
CA ASP A 377 7.85 12.82 5.34
C ASP A 377 7.22 13.40 4.07
N ILE A 378 6.38 14.42 4.20
CA ILE A 378 5.80 15.15 3.07
C ILE A 378 6.91 15.84 2.28
N LEU A 379 7.74 16.65 2.94
CA LEU A 379 8.83 17.38 2.29
C LEU A 379 9.87 16.44 1.66
N TYR A 380 10.18 15.32 2.32
CA TYR A 380 10.97 14.24 1.74
C TYR A 380 10.36 13.69 0.47
N THR A 381 9.06 13.43 0.47
CA THR A 381 8.39 12.84 -0.68
C THR A 381 8.32 13.82 -1.85
N LEU A 382 8.07 15.12 -1.59
CA LEU A 382 8.00 16.14 -2.63
C LEU A 382 9.23 16.16 -3.54
N ARG A 383 10.43 15.93 -2.99
CA ARG A 383 11.67 15.90 -3.79
C ARG A 383 11.68 14.80 -4.84
N THR A 384 10.92 13.73 -4.60
CA THR A 384 10.76 12.64 -5.55
C THR A 384 9.59 12.88 -6.47
N ILE A 385 8.48 13.48 -6.01
CA ILE A 385 7.26 13.75 -6.79
C ILE A 385 7.49 14.89 -7.80
N ILE A 386 8.02 16.00 -7.33
CA ILE A 386 8.20 17.23 -8.09
C ILE A 386 9.69 17.39 -8.37
N CYS A 387 10.14 16.88 -9.52
CA CYS A 387 11.53 17.01 -9.96
C CYS A 387 11.61 17.00 -11.49
N ASP A 388 12.60 17.71 -12.03
CA ASP A 388 12.89 17.79 -13.47
C ASP A 388 13.73 16.61 -13.93
N GLY A 389 13.25 15.41 -13.60
CA GLY A 389 13.95 14.15 -13.82
C GLY A 389 15.05 13.89 -12.79
N PHE A 390 15.97 13.00 -13.17
CA PHE A 390 17.05 12.50 -12.33
C PHE A 390 18.38 12.65 -13.04
N ASP A 391 19.42 13.00 -12.27
CA ASP A 391 20.77 13.13 -12.78
C ASP A 391 21.43 11.76 -13.07
N ALA A 392 22.69 11.78 -13.51
CA ALA A 392 23.43 10.56 -13.84
C ALA A 392 23.68 9.62 -12.65
N LYS A 393 23.52 10.11 -11.41
CA LYS A 393 23.65 9.34 -10.16
C LYS A 393 22.29 8.82 -9.68
N GLY A 394 21.19 9.21 -10.34
CA GLY A 394 19.83 8.87 -9.93
C GLY A 394 19.27 9.78 -8.85
N GLU A 395 19.89 10.94 -8.61
CA GLU A 395 19.37 11.94 -7.67
C GLU A 395 18.37 12.88 -8.37
N PRO A 396 17.30 13.32 -7.68
CA PRO A 396 16.29 14.17 -8.29
C PRO A 396 16.84 15.57 -8.58
N ILE A 397 16.51 16.11 -9.76
CA ILE A 397 16.85 17.48 -10.14
C ILE A 397 15.77 18.42 -9.59
N LEU A 398 16.13 19.20 -8.57
CA LEU A 398 15.21 20.04 -7.80
C LEU A 398 15.30 21.50 -8.26
N ASP A 399 14.37 21.91 -9.11
CA ASP A 399 14.30 23.27 -9.67
C ASP A 399 13.09 24.07 -9.15
N ARG A 400 12.54 24.98 -9.97
CA ARG A 400 11.52 25.95 -9.63
C ARG A 400 10.25 25.31 -9.08
N ASP A 401 9.67 24.31 -9.74
CA ASP A 401 8.39 23.73 -9.35
C ASP A 401 8.48 23.03 -7.99
N TYR A 402 9.61 22.38 -7.71
CA TYR A 402 9.91 21.82 -6.39
C TYR A 402 9.93 22.92 -5.33
N ARG A 403 10.67 24.00 -5.56
CA ARG A 403 10.79 25.13 -4.61
C ARG A 403 9.44 25.81 -4.35
N VAL A 404 8.63 26.01 -5.39
CA VAL A 404 7.29 26.58 -5.27
C VAL A 404 6.40 25.68 -4.42
N LYS A 405 6.28 24.40 -4.78
CA LYS A 405 5.45 23.44 -4.02
C LYS A 405 5.92 23.30 -2.58
N PHE A 406 7.23 23.23 -2.36
CA PHE A 406 7.85 23.15 -1.04
C PHE A 406 7.48 24.35 -0.16
N LYS A 407 7.67 25.58 -0.69
CA LYS A 407 7.29 26.82 -0.01
C LYS A 407 5.80 26.84 0.34
N ASP A 408 4.95 26.56 -0.63
CA ASP A 408 3.49 26.62 -0.48
C ASP A 408 2.98 25.65 0.60
N ILE A 409 3.57 24.45 0.69
CA ILE A 409 3.22 23.49 1.76
C ILE A 409 3.66 24.02 3.13
N ILE A 410 4.83 24.63 3.26
CA ILE A 410 5.23 25.25 4.53
C ILE A 410 4.30 26.41 4.90
N LEU A 411 3.93 27.26 3.94
CA LEU A 411 2.99 28.36 4.17
C LEU A 411 1.61 27.84 4.57
N LEU A 412 1.13 26.73 4.01
CA LEU A 412 -0.09 26.07 4.44
C LEU A 412 0.00 25.62 5.91
N PHE A 413 1.11 24.97 6.29
CA PHE A 413 1.32 24.52 7.67
C PHE A 413 1.38 25.70 8.66
N ILE A 414 1.97 26.84 8.26
CA ILE A 414 1.96 28.07 9.06
C ILE A 414 0.53 28.61 9.18
N ALA A 415 -0.20 28.71 8.07
CA ALA A 415 -1.57 29.22 8.03
C ALA A 415 -2.55 28.39 8.87
N LYS A 416 -2.37 27.07 8.90
CA LYS A 416 -3.15 26.14 9.75
C LYS A 416 -2.67 26.08 11.20
N GLN A 417 -1.66 26.87 11.58
CA GLN A 417 -1.06 26.88 12.93
C GLN A 417 -0.50 25.51 13.34
N TRP A 418 0.07 24.76 12.39
CA TRP A 418 0.79 23.51 12.65
C TRP A 418 2.29 23.74 12.87
N ILE A 419 2.84 24.84 12.36
CA ILE A 419 4.19 25.33 12.67
C ILE A 419 4.05 26.49 13.67
N THR A 420 4.13 26.15 14.95
CA THR A 420 4.03 27.10 16.07
C THR A 420 5.28 27.06 16.94
N GLU A 421 5.24 27.70 18.11
CA GLU A 421 6.23 27.42 19.16
C GLU A 421 6.24 25.92 19.48
N ILE A 422 7.44 25.38 19.74
CA ILE A 422 7.59 23.98 20.14
C ILE A 422 6.95 23.82 21.53
N PRO A 423 6.04 22.85 21.72
CA PRO A 423 5.48 22.58 23.03
C PRO A 423 6.56 22.17 24.04
N THR A 424 6.32 22.45 25.33
CA THR A 424 7.20 22.01 26.41
C THR A 424 7.35 20.49 26.48
N ASP A 425 6.28 19.76 26.16
CA ASP A 425 6.31 18.31 25.86
C ASP A 425 6.13 18.12 24.34
N PRO A 426 7.21 17.85 23.59
CA PRO A 426 7.15 17.80 22.13
C PRO A 426 6.62 16.46 21.58
N ARG A 427 6.23 15.52 22.45
CA ARG A 427 5.65 14.23 22.05
C ARG A 427 4.27 14.42 21.43
N PRO A 428 3.88 13.57 20.45
CA PRO A 428 2.51 13.55 19.95
C PRO A 428 1.49 13.43 21.11
N PRO A 429 0.33 14.11 21.02
CA PRO A 429 -0.73 13.98 22.01
C PRO A 429 -1.11 12.52 22.22
N GLY A 430 -1.15 12.12 23.48
CA GLY A 430 -1.48 10.76 23.90
C GLY A 430 -0.37 9.73 23.99
N GLY A 431 0.87 10.18 24.02
CA GLY A 431 1.99 9.29 24.34
C GLY A 431 2.11 8.82 25.78
N PRO A 432 2.46 7.53 26.04
CA PRO A 432 2.99 7.14 27.34
C PRO A 432 4.39 7.72 27.54
N GLN A 433 4.72 7.99 28.79
CA GLN A 433 6.03 8.47 29.18
C GLN A 433 7.10 7.38 29.02
N PRO A 434 8.34 7.74 28.62
CA PRO A 434 9.48 6.83 28.70
C PRO A 434 9.60 6.25 30.11
N PRO A 435 10.10 5.01 30.27
CA PRO A 435 10.39 4.46 31.59
C PRO A 435 11.33 5.41 32.35
N GLY A 436 10.85 6.00 33.44
CA GLY A 436 11.64 6.86 34.33
C GLY A 436 11.36 8.37 34.28
N GLU A 437 10.39 8.85 33.50
CA GLU A 437 9.93 10.25 33.56
C GLU A 437 8.75 10.45 34.53
N PRO A 438 8.61 11.63 35.18
CA PRO A 438 7.51 11.92 36.10
C PRO A 438 6.18 12.20 35.35
N PRO A 439 5.02 11.73 35.85
CA PRO A 439 3.71 11.80 35.20
C PRO A 439 3.28 13.22 34.79
N ARG A 440 2.46 13.34 33.74
CA ARG A 440 1.96 14.65 33.25
C ARG A 440 1.13 15.33 34.35
N GLN A 441 1.31 16.65 34.51
CA GLN A 441 0.45 17.43 35.40
C GLN A 441 -0.96 17.51 34.80
N GLY A 442 -1.93 16.83 35.43
CA GLY A 442 -3.34 16.85 35.03
C GLY A 442 -3.92 15.50 34.63
N ASP A 443 -3.12 14.43 34.56
CA ASP A 443 -3.66 13.08 34.33
C ASP A 443 -4.51 12.65 35.54
N PRO A 444 -5.80 12.29 35.35
CA PRO A 444 -6.58 11.72 36.44
C PRO A 444 -5.93 10.41 36.89
N GLN A 445 -5.51 10.36 38.16
CA GLN A 445 -5.13 9.11 38.83
C GLN A 445 -6.37 8.21 38.90
N GLY A 446 -6.59 7.40 37.87
CA GLY A 446 -7.82 6.60 37.80
C GLY A 446 -8.04 5.88 36.48
N ALA A 447 -7.06 5.13 35.99
CA ALA A 447 -7.32 3.99 35.12
C ALA A 447 -6.74 2.76 35.83
N ALA A 448 -7.63 1.87 36.26
CA ALA A 448 -7.27 0.64 36.96
C ALA A 448 -6.18 -0.10 36.20
N GLU A 449 -5.10 -0.46 36.89
CA GLU A 449 -4.19 -1.50 36.46
C GLU A 449 -5.01 -2.77 36.21
N ILE A 450 -5.32 -3.05 34.95
CA ILE A 450 -5.64 -4.41 34.55
C ILE A 450 -4.29 -5.14 34.60
N GLN A 451 -3.99 -5.73 35.75
CA GLN A 451 -2.93 -6.71 35.89
C GLN A 451 -3.21 -7.86 34.93
N ILE A 452 -2.54 -7.85 33.77
CA ILE A 452 -2.49 -9.00 32.86
C ILE A 452 -1.40 -9.95 33.38
N GLU A 453 -1.59 -10.50 34.57
CA GLU A 453 -0.87 -11.69 35.02
C GLU A 453 -1.47 -12.91 34.29
N GLY A 454 -1.00 -13.13 33.07
CA GLY A 454 -1.40 -14.29 32.26
C GLY A 454 -0.77 -14.29 30.86
N ALA A 455 -0.60 -13.11 30.26
CA ALA A 455 0.00 -13.00 28.92
C ALA A 455 1.53 -13.16 28.94
N GLN A 456 2.20 -12.79 30.03
CA GLN A 456 3.66 -12.95 30.15
C GLN A 456 4.08 -14.41 30.37
N GLN A 457 3.24 -15.24 31.00
CA GLN A 457 3.51 -16.68 31.14
C GLN A 457 3.25 -17.46 29.84
N ALA A 458 2.24 -17.06 29.05
CA ALA A 458 1.98 -17.67 27.74
C ALA A 458 3.09 -17.36 26.72
N LEU A 459 3.66 -16.15 26.74
CA LEU A 459 4.77 -15.77 25.85
C LEU A 459 6.09 -16.45 26.22
N ALA A 460 6.32 -16.73 27.51
CA ALA A 460 7.51 -17.42 27.99
C ALA A 460 7.49 -18.93 27.69
N GLN A 461 6.31 -19.56 27.66
CA GLN A 461 6.18 -20.97 27.28
C GLN A 461 6.31 -21.22 25.77
N LEU A 462 6.05 -20.21 24.93
CA LEU A 462 6.19 -20.29 23.47
C LEU A 462 7.63 -20.09 22.97
N LEU A 463 8.55 -19.63 23.82
CA LEU A 463 9.94 -19.32 23.45
C LEU A 463 10.98 -20.30 24.01
N ILE A 464 10.58 -21.30 24.80
CA ILE A 464 11.44 -22.37 25.31
C ILE A 464 10.85 -23.71 24.88
N GLY A 465 11.21 -24.16 23.68
CA GLY A 465 10.71 -25.43 23.15
C GLY A 465 11.33 -25.81 21.81
N GLY A 466 12.65 -25.69 21.70
CA GLY A 466 13.42 -26.28 20.61
C GLY A 466 13.80 -27.72 20.93
N ASP A 467 13.41 -28.61 20.02
CA ASP A 467 13.88 -29.97 19.76
C ASP A 467 13.25 -31.21 20.45
N LEU A 468 12.88 -32.13 19.53
CA LEU A 468 12.75 -33.60 19.61
C LEU A 468 11.49 -34.19 20.27
N LEU A 469 10.51 -34.61 19.44
CA LEU A 469 10.23 -36.03 19.12
C LEU A 469 8.98 -36.18 18.22
N ALA A 470 8.99 -37.26 17.42
CA ALA A 470 7.99 -37.65 16.41
C ALA A 470 6.71 -38.28 17.05
N PRO A 471 5.65 -38.53 16.25
CA PRO A 471 4.26 -38.45 16.68
C PRO A 471 3.71 -39.78 17.23
N ASP A 472 2.75 -39.69 18.15
CA ASP A 472 1.73 -40.72 18.30
C ASP A 472 0.50 -40.19 19.05
N GLN A 473 -0.66 -40.70 18.62
CA GLN A 473 -1.96 -40.71 19.30
C GLN A 473 -2.94 -39.54 19.02
N LEU A 474 -3.56 -39.66 17.85
CA LEU A 474 -4.95 -39.28 17.56
C LEU A 474 -5.92 -40.12 18.41
N GLN A 475 -6.86 -39.44 19.10
CA GLN A 475 -8.26 -39.77 19.38
C GLN A 475 -8.75 -38.64 20.31
N ILE A 476 -9.92 -38.01 20.16
CA ILE A 476 -11.27 -38.56 20.33
C ILE A 476 -12.30 -37.55 19.72
N HIS A 477 -13.36 -38.14 19.12
CA HIS A 477 -14.74 -37.70 18.79
C HIS A 477 -15.13 -36.21 18.82
N GLY A 478 -15.88 -35.65 17.86
CA GLY A 478 -16.88 -36.22 16.96
C GLY A 478 -18.28 -35.92 17.48
N GLU A 479 -19.01 -34.98 16.84
CA GLU A 479 -20.47 -35.04 16.76
C GLU A 479 -21.02 -34.15 15.62
N GLN A 480 -21.88 -34.76 14.82
CA GLN A 480 -22.63 -34.22 13.69
C GLN A 480 -24.00 -33.72 14.17
N GLN A 481 -24.54 -32.72 13.48
CA GLN A 481 -25.95 -32.49 13.13
C GLN A 481 -25.98 -31.18 12.32
N GLY A 482 -26.66 -30.98 11.19
CA GLY A 482 -27.68 -31.73 10.48
C GLY A 482 -28.45 -30.73 9.61
N ALA A 483 -28.26 -30.82 8.29
CA ALA A 483 -29.16 -30.53 7.18
C ALA A 483 -30.32 -29.48 7.29
N ALA A 484 -30.39 -28.58 6.30
CA ALA A 484 -31.62 -28.26 5.58
C ALA A 484 -31.32 -27.77 4.15
N ALA A 485 -31.93 -28.42 3.17
CA ALA A 485 -31.91 -28.10 1.75
C ALA A 485 -33.11 -27.23 1.37
N LEU A 486 -32.95 -26.31 0.41
CA LEU A 486 -34.03 -25.73 -0.38
C LEU A 486 -33.52 -25.51 -1.82
N GLN A 487 -34.25 -26.09 -2.77
CA GLN A 487 -34.16 -25.90 -4.22
C GLN A 487 -35.17 -24.84 -4.68
N LEU A 488 -35.10 -24.51 -5.98
CA LEU A 488 -35.98 -23.68 -6.84
C LEU A 488 -35.44 -22.24 -7.01
N GLU A 489 -35.33 -21.63 -8.19
CA GLU A 489 -35.76 -21.93 -9.56
C GLU A 489 -35.02 -20.98 -10.54
N ASP A 490 -35.07 -21.30 -11.84
CA ASP A 490 -34.34 -20.70 -12.96
C ASP A 490 -34.87 -19.33 -13.49
N ASP A 491 -33.93 -18.57 -14.08
CA ASP A 491 -34.01 -17.70 -15.29
C ASP A 491 -34.80 -16.35 -15.29
N PRO A 492 -34.54 -15.41 -16.26
CA PRO A 492 -33.35 -15.14 -17.08
C PRO A 492 -32.96 -13.64 -17.22
N LEU A 493 -31.82 -13.41 -17.90
CA LEU A 493 -31.30 -12.13 -18.45
C LEU A 493 -32.20 -11.51 -19.55
N PRO A 494 -31.99 -10.21 -19.85
CA PRO A 494 -31.78 -9.72 -21.23
C PRO A 494 -30.47 -8.92 -21.33
N SER A 495 -29.48 -9.22 -22.19
CA SER A 495 -29.33 -9.06 -23.66
C SER A 495 -29.42 -7.64 -24.23
N CYS A 496 -28.25 -7.16 -24.75
CA CYS A 496 -27.95 -6.39 -25.98
C CYS A 496 -28.77 -5.12 -26.33
N SER A 497 -28.27 -4.04 -26.96
CA SER A 497 -27.23 -3.85 -28.00
C SER A 497 -27.24 -2.35 -28.37
N GLU A 498 -26.07 -1.71 -28.52
CA GLU A 498 -25.49 -1.12 -29.76
C GLU A 498 -25.89 0.31 -30.19
N MET A 499 -24.84 1.04 -30.62
CA MET A 499 -24.70 2.13 -31.62
C MET A 499 -24.04 3.40 -31.05
N GLN A 500 -22.74 3.65 -31.33
CA GLN A 500 -22.17 4.32 -32.54
C GLN A 500 -22.49 5.84 -32.55
N SER A 501 -21.62 6.82 -32.83
CA SER A 501 -20.19 6.92 -33.20
C SER A 501 -19.85 8.42 -33.48
N PHE A 502 -18.54 8.73 -33.64
CA PHE A 502 -17.88 9.91 -34.28
C PHE A 502 -17.51 11.14 -33.42
N SER A 503 -16.21 11.40 -33.14
CA SER A 503 -15.14 12.14 -33.92
C SER A 503 -15.09 13.62 -33.51
N GLU A 504 -13.98 14.38 -33.38
CA GLU A 504 -12.53 14.30 -33.65
C GLU A 504 -11.83 15.55 -33.05
N TYR A 505 -10.48 15.56 -33.00
CA TYR A 505 -9.50 16.69 -32.89
C TYR A 505 -8.82 16.99 -31.52
N PRO A 506 -7.61 17.62 -31.48
CA PRO A 506 -6.28 17.08 -31.84
C PRO A 506 -5.22 17.37 -30.70
N PRO A 507 -3.90 17.14 -30.87
CA PRO A 507 -3.00 16.77 -29.77
C PRO A 507 -2.33 17.96 -29.06
N THR A 508 -2.17 17.85 -27.74
CA THR A 508 -1.19 18.66 -26.99
C THR A 508 -0.06 17.80 -26.45
N LEU A 509 1.14 18.24 -26.84
CA LEU A 509 2.45 17.70 -26.55
C LEU A 509 2.76 17.68 -25.05
N CYS A 510 2.93 16.47 -24.51
CA CYS A 510 3.97 16.13 -23.55
C CYS A 510 3.95 14.60 -23.42
N SER A 511 4.93 13.92 -24.00
CA SER A 511 4.99 12.46 -23.95
C SER A 511 5.23 12.01 -22.50
N PRO A 512 4.45 11.07 -21.95
CA PRO A 512 4.86 10.36 -20.74
C PRO A 512 5.89 9.31 -21.16
N SER A 513 7.13 9.75 -21.40
CA SER A 513 8.24 8.83 -21.60
C SER A 513 8.57 8.20 -20.25
N THR A 514 8.18 6.94 -20.12
CA THR A 514 8.92 5.86 -19.47
C THR A 514 9.92 6.30 -18.40
N ARG A 515 9.62 6.08 -17.11
CA ARG A 515 10.62 5.65 -16.11
C ARG A 515 10.02 5.34 -14.73
N SER A 516 10.22 4.06 -14.36
CA SER A 516 10.66 3.58 -13.05
C SER A 516 10.26 4.40 -11.82
N PHE A 517 9.40 3.85 -10.96
CA PHE A 517 9.70 3.50 -9.56
C PHE A 517 8.40 2.92 -8.94
N ILE A 518 8.30 1.59 -8.94
CA ILE A 518 7.73 0.81 -7.81
C ILE A 518 8.94 0.36 -7.00
#